data_AF-A0A356ES64-F1
#
_entry.id   AF-A0A356ES64-F1
#
_cell.length_a   1.000
_cell.length_b   1.000
_cell.length_c   1.000
_cell.angle_alpha   90.00
_cell.angle_beta   90.00
_cell.angle_gamma   90.00
#
_symmetry.space_group_name_H-M   'P 1'
#
loop_
_entity.id
_entity.type
_entity.pdbx_description
1 polymer ?
#
loop_
_entity_poly.entity_id
_entity_poly.type
_entity_poly.pdbx_seq_one_letter_code
_entity_poly.pdbx_strand_id
1 'polypeptide(L)'
;MLMAVTATRFPGFGSLRYMVVVSVLASMTACSNRPETVSRRPDEDAAYRENAVVMESVEFYEKKLLDKDFRWNGPCSREDRIPVLHAARALAYIGDPAVPALFRASRNETIHFASVFDALQEIGLPTYKYLDEAHRKDTAALEKWWAENRDKTREERSKWRVEIGLPPVARRNSDSGHP
;
A
#
# COMPACT_ATOMS: atom_id res chain seq x y z
N MET A 1 30.65 3.03 -14.35
CA MET A 1 30.45 3.75 -13.08
C MET A 1 30.11 2.70 -12.03
N LEU A 2 31.09 2.23 -11.25
CA LEU A 2 30.86 1.25 -10.18
C LEU A 2 30.23 2.00 -8.99
N MET A 3 28.99 1.66 -8.63
CA MET A 3 28.39 2.13 -7.38
C MET A 3 28.82 1.18 -6.26
N ALA A 4 29.59 1.70 -5.31
CA ALA A 4 29.95 1.01 -4.08
C ALA A 4 28.71 0.93 -3.17
N VAL A 5 28.30 -0.29 -2.83
CA VAL A 5 27.22 -0.54 -1.88
C VAL A 5 27.82 -0.60 -0.47
N THR A 6 27.63 0.46 0.30
CA THR A 6 27.96 0.48 1.73
C THR A 6 26.81 -0.16 2.52
N ALA A 7 27.03 -1.37 3.02
CA ALA A 7 26.11 -2.04 3.92
C ALA A 7 26.33 -1.56 5.36
N THR A 8 25.42 -0.76 5.89
CA THR A 8 25.37 -0.42 7.33
C THR A 8 24.65 -1.52 8.09
N ARG A 9 25.36 -2.14 9.05
CA ARG A 9 24.87 -3.24 9.88
C ARG A 9 24.14 -2.68 11.10
N PHE A 10 22.83 -2.82 11.16
CA PHE A 10 22.02 -2.48 12.34
C PHE A 10 21.96 -3.67 13.31
N PRO A 11 22.33 -3.51 14.60
CA PRO A 11 22.12 -4.54 15.62
C PRO A 11 20.70 -4.41 16.19
N GLY A 12 19.85 -5.43 16.06
CA GLY A 12 18.62 -5.49 16.86
C GLY A 12 17.43 -6.29 16.34
N PHE A 13 17.35 -6.64 15.05
CA PHE A 13 16.24 -7.44 14.54
C PHE A 13 16.69 -8.56 13.60
N GLY A 14 16.09 -9.73 13.77
CA GLY A 14 16.36 -10.95 13.01
C GLY A 14 16.24 -10.77 11.50
N SER A 15 17.41 -10.58 10.90
CA SER A 15 17.91 -10.92 9.56
C SER A 15 16.93 -11.41 8.47
N LEU A 16 17.09 -10.81 7.28
CA LEU A 16 16.71 -11.22 5.91
C LEU A 16 15.47 -10.63 5.21
N ARG A 17 14.50 -10.01 5.89
CA ARG A 17 13.27 -9.56 5.19
C ARG A 17 13.33 -8.19 4.51
N TYR A 18 14.26 -7.32 4.89
CA TYR A 18 14.28 -5.92 4.41
C TYR A 18 15.13 -5.66 3.17
N MET A 19 16.04 -6.58 2.80
CA MET A 19 16.99 -6.34 1.71
C MET A 19 16.36 -6.41 0.30
N VAL A 20 15.21 -7.08 0.15
CA VAL A 20 14.57 -7.29 -1.15
C VAL A 20 13.80 -6.03 -1.62
N VAL A 21 13.29 -5.22 -0.69
CA VAL A 21 12.34 -4.14 -1.01
C VAL A 21 13.02 -2.94 -1.67
N VAL A 22 14.27 -2.64 -1.32
CA VAL A 22 15.03 -1.53 -1.95
C VAL A 22 15.35 -1.83 -3.43
N SER A 23 15.49 -3.10 -3.81
CA SER A 23 15.80 -3.48 -5.20
C SER A 23 14.62 -3.35 -6.16
N VAL A 24 13.38 -3.46 -5.66
CA VAL A 24 12.16 -3.33 -6.50
C VAL A 24 11.89 -1.87 -6.86
N LEU A 25 12.05 -0.95 -5.90
CA LEU A 25 11.87 0.49 -6.14
C LEU A 25 12.99 1.09 -7.03
N ALA A 26 14.22 0.61 -6.89
CA ALA A 26 15.34 1.02 -7.75
C ALA A 26 15.19 0.54 -9.22
N SER A 27 14.51 -0.59 -9.46
CA SER A 27 14.27 -1.09 -10.82
C SER A 27 13.20 -0.29 -11.56
N MET A 28 12.26 0.35 -10.85
CA MET A 28 11.19 1.13 -11.50
C MET A 28 11.63 2.54 -11.92
N THR A 29 12.67 3.09 -11.30
CA THR A 29 13.22 4.41 -11.67
C THR A 29 14.16 4.37 -12.89
N ALA A 30 14.73 3.20 -13.24
CA ALA A 30 15.69 3.07 -14.33
C ALA A 30 15.07 3.02 -15.75
N CYS A 31 13.75 2.83 -15.89
CA CYS A 31 13.10 2.69 -17.20
C CYS A 31 12.48 3.98 -17.76
N SER A 32 12.53 5.11 -17.05
CA SER A 32 11.85 6.34 -17.47
C SER A 32 12.85 7.48 -17.72
N ASN A 33 13.65 7.36 -18.78
CA ASN A 33 14.45 8.46 -19.32
C ASN A 33 14.07 8.71 -20.78
N ARG A 34 13.08 9.58 -21.00
CA ARG A 34 12.83 10.24 -22.29
C ARG A 34 12.74 11.75 -22.04
N PRO A 35 13.65 12.58 -22.60
CA PRO A 35 13.60 14.01 -22.37
C PRO A 35 12.65 14.66 -23.38
N GLU A 36 11.51 15.15 -22.93
CA GLU A 36 10.76 16.19 -23.64
C GLU A 36 10.76 17.46 -22.78
N THR A 37 11.49 18.45 -23.27
CA THR A 37 11.61 19.78 -22.67
C THR A 37 10.36 20.59 -22.98
N VAL A 38 9.40 20.59 -22.06
CA VAL A 38 8.36 21.62 -21.98
C VAL A 38 8.53 22.34 -20.64
N SER A 39 8.88 23.62 -20.72
CA SER A 39 9.04 24.53 -19.59
C SER A 39 7.68 24.85 -18.97
N ARG A 40 7.13 23.92 -18.19
CA ARG A 40 6.05 24.14 -17.22
C ARG A 40 6.63 24.15 -15.81
N ARG A 41 5.95 24.85 -14.90
CA ARG A 41 6.39 25.03 -13.51
C ARG A 41 6.72 23.66 -12.88
N PRO A 42 7.98 23.41 -12.48
CA PRO A 42 8.49 22.06 -12.18
C PRO A 42 7.93 21.44 -10.89
N ASP A 43 7.26 22.24 -10.08
CA ASP A 43 6.83 21.94 -8.71
C ASP A 43 5.42 21.33 -8.61
N GLU A 44 4.49 21.69 -9.51
CA GLU A 44 3.12 21.13 -9.53
C GLU A 44 3.03 19.81 -10.33
N ASP A 45 3.81 19.68 -11.41
CA ASP A 45 3.83 18.49 -12.26
C ASP A 45 4.44 17.26 -11.55
N ALA A 46 5.33 17.47 -10.58
CA ALA A 46 5.99 16.38 -9.85
C ALA A 46 5.03 15.64 -8.91
N ALA A 47 4.22 16.36 -8.12
CA ALA A 47 3.24 15.77 -7.21
C ALA A 47 2.11 15.04 -7.95
N TYR A 48 1.75 15.51 -9.15
CA TYR A 48 0.73 14.86 -9.99
C TYR A 48 1.25 13.53 -10.56
N ARG A 49 2.52 13.48 -11.00
CA ARG A 49 3.16 12.26 -11.49
C ARG A 49 3.29 11.20 -10.38
N GLU A 50 3.65 11.59 -9.16
CA GLU A 50 3.74 10.65 -8.04
C GLU A 50 2.38 10.04 -7.68
N ASN A 51 1.31 10.83 -7.68
CA ASN A 51 -0.04 10.31 -7.44
C ASN A 51 -0.52 9.39 -8.56
N ALA A 52 -0.22 9.69 -9.83
CA ALA A 52 -0.56 8.83 -10.95
C ALA A 52 0.10 7.45 -10.83
N VAL A 53 1.39 7.39 -10.48
CA VAL A 53 2.12 6.14 -10.27
C VAL A 53 1.55 5.32 -9.11
N VAL A 54 1.12 5.97 -8.03
CA VAL A 54 0.46 5.29 -6.91
C VAL A 54 -0.88 4.70 -7.33
N MET A 55 -1.69 5.42 -8.10
CA MET A 55 -3.00 4.92 -8.57
C MET A 55 -2.84 3.77 -9.57
N GLU A 56 -1.89 3.85 -10.52
CA GLU A 56 -1.56 2.74 -11.42
C GLU A 56 -1.13 1.49 -10.64
N SER A 57 -0.38 1.68 -9.55
CA SER A 57 0.02 0.59 -8.66
C SER A 57 -1.18 -0.03 -7.93
N VAL A 58 -2.10 0.79 -7.41
CA VAL A 58 -3.33 0.29 -6.76
C VAL A 58 -4.17 -0.52 -7.74
N GLU A 59 -4.43 0.01 -8.93
CA GLU A 59 -5.21 -0.68 -9.97
C GLU A 59 -4.55 -1.99 -10.40
N PHE A 60 -3.22 -1.99 -10.54
CA PHE A 60 -2.46 -3.19 -10.83
C PHE A 60 -2.68 -4.27 -9.75
N TYR A 61 -2.48 -3.94 -8.48
CA TYR A 61 -2.62 -4.91 -7.40
C TYR A 61 -4.07 -5.32 -7.16
N GLU A 62 -5.03 -4.41 -7.33
CA GLU A 62 -6.46 -4.74 -7.26
C GLU A 62 -6.85 -5.75 -8.33
N LYS A 63 -6.43 -5.52 -9.58
CA LYS A 63 -6.68 -6.46 -10.68
C LYS A 63 -6.08 -7.83 -10.36
N LYS A 64 -4.86 -7.86 -9.83
CA LYS A 64 -4.20 -9.12 -9.41
C LYS A 64 -4.91 -9.82 -8.26
N LEU A 65 -5.46 -9.06 -7.32
CA LEU A 65 -6.19 -9.57 -6.16
C LEU A 65 -7.53 -10.19 -6.58
N LEU A 66 -8.21 -9.59 -7.55
CA LEU A 66 -9.52 -10.03 -8.05
C LEU A 66 -9.43 -11.12 -9.15
N ASP A 67 -8.27 -11.31 -9.75
CA ASP A 67 -8.03 -12.28 -10.82
C ASP A 67 -7.94 -13.70 -10.26
N LYS A 68 -8.92 -14.53 -10.60
CA LYS A 68 -9.03 -15.94 -10.16
C LYS A 68 -7.96 -16.84 -10.74
N ASP A 69 -7.40 -16.46 -11.90
CA ASP A 69 -6.37 -17.23 -12.59
C ASP A 69 -4.95 -16.74 -12.24
N PHE A 70 -4.85 -15.73 -11.36
CA PHE A 70 -3.56 -15.16 -11.01
C PHE A 70 -2.71 -16.14 -10.19
N ARG A 71 -1.60 -16.58 -10.80
CA ARG A 71 -0.53 -17.32 -10.14
C ARG A 71 0.66 -16.41 -9.85
N TRP A 72 1.04 -16.28 -8.58
CA TRP A 72 2.27 -15.57 -8.20
C TRP A 72 3.50 -16.40 -8.55
N ASN A 73 4.35 -15.88 -9.43
CA ASN A 73 5.59 -16.55 -9.86
C ASN A 73 6.82 -16.13 -9.04
N GLY A 74 6.64 -15.49 -7.88
CA GLY A 74 7.76 -15.14 -6.99
C GLY A 74 8.29 -16.35 -6.19
N PRO A 75 9.43 -16.20 -5.49
CA PRO A 75 10.18 -17.29 -4.86
C PRO A 75 9.48 -18.03 -3.70
N CYS A 76 8.19 -17.77 -3.46
CA CYS A 76 7.39 -18.34 -2.38
C CYS A 76 6.27 -19.23 -2.97
N SER A 77 6.66 -20.31 -3.65
CA SER A 77 5.72 -21.25 -4.29
C SER A 77 5.46 -22.44 -3.37
N ARG A 78 4.34 -22.41 -2.62
CA ARG A 78 3.67 -23.66 -2.23
C ARG A 78 2.20 -23.59 -1.81
N GLU A 79 1.62 -22.42 -1.58
CA GLU A 79 0.19 -22.31 -1.30
C GLU A 79 -0.48 -21.23 -2.17
N ASP A 80 -1.58 -21.57 -2.84
CA ASP A 80 -2.38 -20.67 -3.69
C ASP A 80 -2.95 -19.44 -2.93
N ARG A 81 -2.76 -19.38 -1.61
CA ARG A 81 -3.17 -18.26 -0.73
C ARG A 81 -2.11 -17.16 -0.62
N ILE A 82 -0.86 -17.47 -0.97
CA ILE A 82 0.29 -16.55 -0.91
C ILE A 82 0.15 -15.34 -1.85
N PRO A 83 -0.33 -15.48 -3.11
CA PRO A 83 -0.53 -14.35 -4.03
C PRO A 83 -1.47 -13.27 -3.46
N VAL A 84 -2.62 -13.70 -2.93
CA VAL A 84 -3.65 -12.81 -2.40
C VAL A 84 -3.15 -12.09 -1.15
N LEU A 85 -2.46 -12.81 -0.26
CA LEU A 85 -1.82 -12.22 0.92
C LEU A 85 -0.77 -11.17 0.53
N HIS A 86 0.06 -11.44 -0.47
CA HIS A 86 1.06 -10.49 -0.93
C HIS A 86 0.44 -9.25 -1.59
N ALA A 87 -0.58 -9.43 -2.42
CA ALA A 87 -1.30 -8.31 -3.02
C ALA A 87 -2.01 -7.47 -1.96
N ALA A 88 -2.67 -8.10 -0.97
CA ALA A 88 -3.31 -7.40 0.15
C ALA A 88 -2.28 -6.62 0.99
N ARG A 89 -1.12 -7.21 1.29
CA ARG A 89 -0.03 -6.51 2.00
C ARG A 89 0.58 -5.38 1.18
N ALA A 90 0.78 -5.58 -0.12
CA ALA A 90 1.25 -4.50 -1.01
C ALA A 90 0.28 -3.31 -0.98
N LEU A 91 -1.03 -3.57 -1.00
CA LEU A 91 -2.07 -2.56 -0.80
C LEU A 91 -1.99 -1.90 0.59
N ALA A 92 -1.72 -2.66 1.65
CA ALA A 92 -1.50 -2.10 2.99
C ALA A 92 -0.30 -1.14 3.05
N TYR A 93 0.78 -1.45 2.32
CA TYR A 93 1.94 -0.55 2.18
C TYR A 93 1.62 0.73 1.43
N ILE A 94 0.74 0.67 0.42
CA ILE A 94 0.23 1.88 -0.26
C ILE A 94 -0.59 2.74 0.72
N GLY A 95 -1.32 2.10 1.63
CA GLY A 95 -2.03 2.76 2.72
C GLY A 95 -3.44 3.21 2.33
N ASP A 96 -3.81 4.42 2.72
CA ASP A 96 -5.19 4.91 2.62
C ASP A 96 -5.81 4.85 1.20
N PRO A 97 -5.08 5.11 0.10
CA PRO A 97 -5.63 5.00 -1.26
C PRO A 97 -6.10 3.58 -1.61
N ALA A 98 -5.56 2.57 -0.95
CA ALA A 98 -5.85 1.17 -1.24
C ALA A 98 -7.08 0.63 -0.48
N VAL A 99 -7.59 1.36 0.51
CA VAL A 99 -8.72 0.89 1.35
C VAL A 99 -9.99 0.57 0.54
N PRO A 100 -10.42 1.39 -0.44
CA PRO A 100 -11.59 1.04 -1.26
C PRO A 100 -11.39 -0.23 -2.08
N ALA A 101 -10.18 -0.48 -2.59
CA ALA A 101 -9.86 -1.71 -3.33
C ALA A 101 -9.92 -2.94 -2.40
N LEU A 102 -9.40 -2.82 -1.17
CA LEU A 102 -9.50 -3.85 -0.15
C LEU A 102 -10.96 -4.14 0.25
N PHE A 103 -11.84 -3.13 0.35
CA PHE A 103 -13.26 -3.37 0.58
C PHE A 103 -13.97 -4.08 -0.57
N ARG A 104 -13.64 -3.75 -1.83
CA ARG A 104 -14.17 -4.50 -2.98
C ARG A 104 -13.69 -5.95 -2.96
N ALA A 105 -12.43 -6.16 -2.57
CA ALA A 105 -11.84 -7.47 -2.45
C ALA A 105 -12.50 -8.35 -1.37
N SER A 106 -12.83 -7.79 -0.21
CA SER A 106 -13.45 -8.56 0.88
C SER A 106 -14.86 -9.06 0.55
N ARG A 107 -15.55 -8.41 -0.40
CA ARG A 107 -16.87 -8.86 -0.89
C ARG A 107 -16.76 -10.09 -1.81
N ASN A 108 -15.60 -10.37 -2.39
CA ASN A 108 -15.40 -11.49 -3.30
C ASN A 108 -15.30 -12.84 -2.54
N GLU A 109 -16.08 -13.84 -2.94
CA GLU A 109 -16.08 -15.19 -2.35
C GLU A 109 -14.79 -15.98 -2.56
N THR A 110 -14.03 -15.65 -3.59
CA THR A 110 -12.78 -16.36 -3.92
C THR A 110 -11.57 -15.83 -3.17
N ILE A 111 -11.67 -14.63 -2.59
CA ILE A 111 -10.57 -13.98 -1.88
C ILE A 111 -10.58 -14.43 -0.42
N HIS A 112 -9.41 -14.78 0.09
CA HIS A 112 -9.24 -15.13 1.48
C HIS A 112 -9.48 -13.92 2.38
N PHE A 113 -10.66 -13.90 3.02
CA PHE A 113 -11.14 -12.79 3.85
C PHE A 113 -10.11 -12.32 4.89
N ALA A 114 -9.46 -13.25 5.60
CA ALA A 114 -8.50 -12.90 6.65
C ALA A 114 -7.30 -12.12 6.10
N SER A 115 -6.87 -12.36 4.86
CA SER A 115 -5.73 -11.65 4.27
C SER A 115 -6.07 -10.18 3.96
N VAL A 116 -7.30 -9.91 3.54
CA VAL A 116 -7.80 -8.55 3.35
C VAL A 116 -7.97 -7.86 4.69
N PHE A 117 -8.44 -8.60 5.70
CA PHE A 117 -8.65 -8.08 7.05
C PHE A 117 -7.34 -7.70 7.74
N ASP A 118 -6.31 -8.54 7.63
CA ASP A 118 -4.96 -8.24 8.12
C ASP A 118 -4.41 -6.98 7.45
N ALA A 119 -4.56 -6.85 6.13
CA ALA A 119 -4.13 -5.66 5.40
C ALA A 119 -4.86 -4.39 5.86
N LEU A 120 -6.18 -4.45 6.05
CA LEU A 120 -6.96 -3.33 6.59
C LEU A 120 -6.53 -2.97 8.03
N GLN A 121 -6.19 -3.96 8.85
CA GLN A 121 -5.68 -3.76 10.20
C GLN A 121 -4.27 -3.13 10.19
N GLU A 122 -3.41 -3.51 9.25
CA GLU A 122 -2.09 -2.87 9.04
C GLU A 122 -2.24 -1.40 8.61
N ILE A 123 -3.30 -1.06 7.87
CA ILE A 123 -3.72 0.33 7.60
C ILE A 123 -4.33 0.98 8.86
N GLY A 124 -4.58 0.25 9.94
CA GLY A 124 -5.10 0.81 11.20
C GLY A 124 -6.62 0.93 11.23
N LEU A 125 -7.36 0.25 10.36
CA LEU A 125 -8.79 0.07 10.56
C LEU A 125 -9.02 -0.85 11.77
N PRO A 126 -9.98 -0.56 12.65
CA PRO A 126 -10.34 -1.39 13.78
C PRO A 126 -11.22 -2.56 13.30
N THR A 127 -10.66 -3.39 12.44
CA THR A 127 -11.35 -4.47 11.74
C THR A 127 -12.04 -5.44 12.71
N TYR A 128 -11.44 -5.70 13.87
CA TYR A 128 -12.03 -6.51 14.95
C TYR A 128 -13.42 -6.04 15.42
N LYS A 129 -13.74 -4.73 15.34
CA LYS A 129 -15.06 -4.21 15.72
C LYS A 129 -16.17 -4.56 14.74
N TYR A 130 -15.78 -4.92 13.52
CA TYR A 130 -16.66 -5.16 12.38
C TYR A 130 -16.51 -6.58 11.87
N LEU A 131 -16.01 -7.51 12.70
CA LEU A 131 -15.74 -8.88 12.28
C LEU A 131 -17.03 -9.58 11.82
N ASP A 132 -18.14 -9.38 12.53
CA ASP A 132 -19.42 -10.00 12.22
C ASP A 132 -20.05 -9.43 10.93
N GLU A 133 -19.97 -8.11 10.72
CA GLU A 133 -20.42 -7.44 9.50
C GLU A 133 -19.56 -7.85 8.30
N ALA A 134 -18.24 -7.91 8.52
CA ALA A 134 -17.30 -8.25 7.47
C ALA A 134 -17.35 -9.75 7.10
N HIS A 135 -17.64 -10.65 8.06
CA HIS A 135 -17.99 -12.04 7.76
C HIS A 135 -19.27 -12.16 6.94
N ARG A 136 -20.25 -11.28 7.20
CA ARG A 136 -21.45 -11.12 6.37
C ARG A 136 -21.18 -10.39 5.05
N LYS A 137 -19.94 -9.96 4.81
CA LYS A 137 -19.49 -9.16 3.65
C LYS A 137 -20.23 -7.83 3.49
N ASP A 138 -20.84 -7.36 4.57
CA ASP A 138 -21.43 -6.04 4.64
C ASP A 138 -20.33 -5.05 5.04
N THR A 139 -19.71 -4.42 4.06
CA THR A 139 -18.67 -3.41 4.30
C THR A 139 -19.23 -2.00 4.44
N ALA A 140 -20.56 -1.80 4.38
CA ALA A 140 -21.13 -0.45 4.38
C ALA A 140 -20.84 0.30 5.69
N ALA A 141 -20.96 -0.39 6.84
CA ALA A 141 -20.65 0.18 8.14
C ALA A 141 -19.15 0.54 8.26
N LEU A 142 -18.28 -0.30 7.72
CA LEU A 142 -16.83 -0.12 7.75
C LEU A 142 -16.37 0.99 6.79
N GLU A 143 -16.99 1.08 5.61
CA GLU A 143 -16.79 2.18 4.64
C GLU A 143 -17.22 3.52 5.22
N LYS A 144 -18.38 3.56 5.87
CA LYS A 144 -18.86 4.76 6.56
C LYS A 144 -17.92 5.17 7.68
N TRP A 145 -17.53 4.22 8.55
CA TRP A 145 -16.58 4.49 9.63
C TRP A 145 -15.25 5.01 9.08
N TRP A 146 -14.72 4.40 8.02
CA TRP A 146 -13.48 4.82 7.38
C TRP A 146 -13.60 6.25 6.84
N ALA A 147 -14.67 6.59 6.14
CA ALA A 147 -14.88 7.94 5.63
C ALA A 147 -14.90 9.00 6.75
N GLU A 148 -15.47 8.67 7.91
CA GLU A 148 -15.57 9.57 9.06
C GLU A 148 -14.27 9.65 9.91
N ASN A 149 -13.44 8.60 9.90
CA ASN A 149 -12.30 8.45 10.81
C ASN A 149 -10.93 8.40 10.13
N ARG A 150 -10.87 8.40 8.79
CA ARG A 150 -9.63 8.25 8.01
C ARG A 150 -8.51 9.16 8.50
N ASP A 151 -8.80 10.45 8.65
CA ASP A 151 -7.77 11.44 8.98
C ASP A 151 -7.27 11.28 10.41
N LYS A 152 -8.18 10.96 11.35
CA LYS A 152 -7.82 10.59 12.73
C LYS A 152 -6.94 9.34 12.77
N THR A 153 -7.32 8.28 12.05
CA THR A 153 -6.52 7.05 11.97
C THR A 153 -5.16 7.31 11.34
N ARG A 154 -5.07 8.19 10.34
CA ARG A 154 -3.80 8.61 9.75
C ARG A 154 -2.92 9.36 10.75
N GLU A 155 -3.50 10.25 11.56
CA GLU A 155 -2.77 10.99 12.60
C GLU A 155 -2.26 10.07 13.70
N GLU A 156 -3.10 9.18 14.22
CA GLU A 156 -2.70 8.18 15.23
C GLU A 156 -1.57 7.28 14.69
N ARG A 157 -1.68 6.82 13.44
CA ARG A 157 -0.62 6.03 12.79
C ARG A 157 0.66 6.83 12.58
N SER A 158 0.55 8.11 12.22
CA SER A 158 1.71 9.00 12.06
C SER A 158 2.40 9.23 13.40
N LYS A 159 1.64 9.45 14.47
CA LYS A 159 2.15 9.59 15.83
C LYS A 159 2.91 8.33 16.26
N TRP A 160 2.29 7.16 16.10
CA TRP A 160 2.93 5.88 16.42
C TRP A 160 4.21 5.64 15.62
N ARG A 161 4.21 5.95 14.31
CA ARG A 161 5.39 5.85 13.45
C ARG A 161 6.53 6.71 13.97
N VAL A 162 6.25 7.95 14.35
CA VAL A 162 7.24 8.86 14.95
C VAL A 162 7.78 8.28 16.27
N GLU A 163 6.92 7.72 17.13
CA GLU A 163 7.33 7.08 18.39
C GLU A 163 8.31 5.91 18.17
N ILE A 164 8.19 5.16 17.07
CA ILE A 164 9.10 4.05 16.73
C ILE A 164 10.26 4.45 15.79
N GLY A 165 10.46 5.74 15.54
CA GLY A 165 11.56 6.26 14.70
C GLY A 165 11.35 6.11 13.19
N LEU A 166 10.11 5.90 12.73
CA LEU A 166 9.71 5.94 11.32
C LEU A 166 9.18 7.33 10.93
N PRO A 167 9.32 7.75 9.66
CA PRO A 167 8.72 8.99 9.19
C PRO A 167 7.18 8.93 9.28
N PRO A 168 6.50 10.05 9.58
CA PRO A 168 5.04 10.11 9.64
C PRO A 168 4.41 9.76 8.28
N VAL A 169 3.12 9.41 8.28
CA VAL A 169 2.40 9.14 7.02
C VAL A 169 2.25 10.47 6.29
N ALA A 170 2.68 10.53 5.02
CA ALA A 170 2.58 11.74 4.22
C ALA A 170 1.10 12.17 4.11
N ARG A 171 0.80 13.44 4.43
CA ARG A 171 -0.49 14.03 4.08
C ARG A 171 -0.50 14.26 2.57
N ARG A 172 -1.59 13.88 1.89
CA ARG A 172 -1.74 14.27 0.48
C ARG A 172 -1.95 15.79 0.43
N ASN A 173 -1.10 16.48 -0.33
CA ASN A 173 -1.20 17.93 -0.56
C ASN A 173 -2.51 18.34 -1.27
N SER A 174 -3.32 17.38 -1.75
CA SER A 174 -4.65 17.67 -2.31
C SER A 174 -5.67 18.18 -1.30
N ASP A 175 -5.43 18.01 0.00
CA ASP A 175 -6.35 18.45 1.06
C ASP A 175 -6.03 19.87 1.55
N SER A 176 -4.85 20.42 1.21
CA SER A 176 -4.58 21.85 1.34
C SER A 176 -5.19 22.57 0.15
N GLY A 177 -6.52 22.77 0.19
CA GLY A 177 -7.18 23.72 -0.69
C GLY A 177 -6.50 25.07 -0.57
N HIS A 178 -5.58 25.37 -1.49
CA HIS A 178 -5.30 26.75 -1.83
C HIS A 178 -6.56 27.27 -2.54
N PRO A 179 -7.22 28.29 -1.97
CA PRO A 179 -8.40 28.90 -2.57
C PRO A 179 -8.08 29.55 -3.93
#